data_AF-F2LDI5-F1
#
_entry.id   AF-F2LDI5-F1
#
_cell.length_a   1.000
_cell.length_b   1.000
_cell.length_c   1.000
_cell.angle_alpha   90.00
_cell.angle_beta   90.00
_cell.angle_gamma   90.00
#
_symmetry.space_group_name_H-M   'P 1'
#
loop_
_entity.id
_entity.type
_entity.pdbx_description
1 polymer ?
#
loop_
_entity_poly.entity_id
_entity_poly.type
_entity_poly.pdbx_seq_one_letter_code
_entity_poly.pdbx_strand_id
1 'polypeptide(L)'
;MQMRKIPVTVVTGFLGSGKTTLLRHILENASGRRIAVIVNEFGELGIDGEILKGCGIGCEEGAQAAGQLYELANGCLCCTVQEEFYPVMEALVERREQIDHVLIETSGLALPKPLVQAFNWPSIKNSFTCDAVITVVDGPAAAAGQFAEDVQAVDAQRRADPNLDHESPLHELFADQLSSADLVIVNKTDLLDAAQFAAVETTIREEIPAHVKIVRAQRGELDLATLIGLNAASEETIHLRHDHHGSAEDADHHHDEFDSVVVEARVSSREATIAALRALVDAHTIYRVKGFAALPATPMRLVIQGVGGRFDSYFDRRLTEADGATSRFVLIGEDLDAAALQAAFLAALGDAVQAA
;
A
#
# COMPACT_ATOMS: atom_id res chain seq x y z
N MET A 1 24.88 -6.88 -6.67
CA MET A 1 24.01 -5.85 -7.28
C MET A 1 22.64 -6.04 -6.65
N GLN A 2 22.19 -5.15 -5.77
CA GLN A 2 20.84 -5.27 -5.18
C GLN A 2 19.83 -5.12 -6.31
N MET A 3 19.09 -6.19 -6.58
CA MET A 3 17.98 -6.15 -7.52
C MET A 3 16.90 -5.27 -6.90
N ARG A 4 16.68 -4.08 -7.45
CA ARG A 4 15.60 -3.19 -7.02
C ARG A 4 14.27 -3.89 -7.32
N LYS A 5 13.38 -3.94 -6.32
CA LYS A 5 12.00 -4.44 -6.49
C LYS A 5 11.25 -3.53 -7.48
N ILE A 6 10.37 -4.12 -8.28
CA ILE A 6 9.47 -3.38 -9.15
C ILE A 6 8.32 -2.84 -8.29
N PRO A 7 8.09 -1.52 -8.26
CA PRO A 7 6.96 -0.92 -7.55
C PRO A 7 5.63 -1.29 -8.24
N VAL A 8 4.61 -1.54 -7.41
CA VAL A 8 3.27 -1.91 -7.86
C VAL A 8 2.23 -1.00 -7.23
N THR A 9 1.43 -0.33 -8.05
CA THR A 9 0.30 0.48 -7.58
C THR A 9 -0.98 -0.29 -7.79
N VAL A 10 -1.77 -0.46 -6.73
CA VAL A 10 -3.11 -1.05 -6.79
C VAL A 10 -4.12 0.08 -6.86
N VAL A 11 -5.02 0.05 -7.83
CA VAL A 11 -6.13 1.00 -7.99
C VAL A 11 -7.43 0.24 -7.73
N THR A 12 -8.19 0.71 -6.75
CA THR A 12 -9.43 0.09 -6.28
C THR A 12 -10.54 1.12 -6.11
N GLY A 13 -11.75 0.67 -5.80
CA GLY A 13 -12.95 1.50 -5.70
C GLY A 13 -14.12 0.95 -6.51
N PHE A 14 -15.34 1.40 -6.20
CA PHE A 14 -16.58 0.87 -6.76
C PHE A 14 -16.72 1.05 -8.28
N LEU A 15 -17.65 0.29 -8.87
CA LEU A 15 -18.02 0.44 -10.28
C LEU A 15 -18.43 1.89 -10.58
N GLY A 16 -17.93 2.45 -11.68
CA GLY A 16 -18.26 3.81 -12.10
C GLY A 16 -17.47 4.94 -11.42
N SER A 17 -16.58 4.65 -10.46
CA SER A 17 -15.77 5.70 -9.80
C SER A 17 -14.69 6.33 -10.70
N GLY A 18 -14.40 5.70 -11.85
CA GLY A 18 -13.44 6.19 -12.84
C GLY A 18 -12.02 5.63 -12.71
N LYS A 19 -11.88 4.42 -12.15
CA LYS A 19 -10.61 3.66 -12.10
C LYS A 19 -9.96 3.52 -13.48
N THR A 20 -10.68 2.99 -14.47
CA THR A 20 -10.19 2.80 -15.84
C THR A 20 -9.72 4.12 -16.48
N THR A 21 -10.45 5.22 -16.21
CA THR A 21 -10.06 6.57 -16.68
C THR A 21 -8.76 7.03 -16.04
N LEU A 22 -8.58 6.80 -14.72
CA LEU A 22 -7.34 7.07 -14.02
C LEU A 22 -6.17 6.22 -14.54
N LEU A 23 -6.41 4.93 -14.81
CA LEU A 23 -5.40 4.04 -15.40
C LEU A 23 -4.94 4.54 -16.76
N ARG A 24 -5.87 4.91 -17.63
CA ARG A 24 -5.56 5.49 -18.94
C ARG A 24 -4.72 6.76 -18.78
N HIS A 25 -5.13 7.66 -17.89
CA HIS A 25 -4.40 8.90 -17.62
C HIS A 25 -2.96 8.61 -17.17
N ILE A 26 -2.74 7.62 -16.30
CA ILE A 26 -1.40 7.18 -15.86
C ILE A 26 -0.57 6.71 -17.07
N LEU A 27 -1.15 5.91 -17.97
CA LEU A 27 -0.44 5.32 -19.11
C LEU A 27 -0.09 6.36 -20.17
N GLU A 28 -1.02 7.26 -20.50
CA GLU A 28 -0.79 8.35 -21.44
C GLU A 28 0.31 9.31 -20.96
N ASN A 29 0.45 9.47 -19.64
CA ASN A 29 1.42 10.36 -19.01
C ASN A 29 2.66 9.63 -18.46
N ALA A 30 2.85 8.35 -18.77
CA ALA A 30 3.90 7.50 -18.22
C ALA A 30 5.34 8.00 -18.45
N SER A 31 5.54 9.03 -19.29
CA SER A 31 6.81 9.75 -19.45
C SER A 31 7.98 8.83 -19.79
N GLY A 32 7.71 7.81 -20.63
CA GLY A 32 8.69 6.81 -21.08
C GLY A 32 8.92 5.64 -20.12
N ARG A 33 8.23 5.56 -18.99
CA ARG A 33 8.25 4.39 -18.10
C ARG A 33 7.56 3.20 -18.76
N ARG A 34 8.14 2.01 -18.62
CA ARG A 34 7.56 0.75 -19.12
C ARG A 34 6.64 0.17 -18.04
N ILE A 35 5.35 0.47 -18.16
CA ILE A 35 4.34 0.04 -17.18
C ILE A 35 3.70 -1.26 -17.67
N ALA A 36 3.69 -2.27 -16.81
CA ALA A 36 2.86 -3.46 -16.99
C ALA A 36 1.51 -3.23 -16.32
N VAL A 37 0.41 -3.51 -17.01
CA VAL A 37 -0.94 -3.31 -16.48
C VAL A 37 -1.61 -4.66 -16.31
N ILE A 38 -2.20 -4.89 -15.14
CA ILE A 38 -3.06 -6.03 -14.82
C ILE A 38 -4.46 -5.45 -14.56
N VAL A 39 -5.44 -5.81 -15.39
CA VAL A 39 -6.85 -5.44 -15.18
C VAL A 39 -7.61 -6.70 -14.78
N ASN A 40 -8.30 -6.66 -13.64
CA ASN A 40 -9.14 -7.76 -13.19
C ASN A 40 -10.62 -7.43 -13.42
N GLU A 41 -11.19 -7.94 -14.52
CA GLU A 41 -12.64 -7.85 -14.79
C GLU A 41 -13.28 -9.25 -14.83
N PHE A 42 -14.52 -9.36 -14.36
CA PHE A 42 -15.35 -10.56 -14.44
C PHE A 42 -16.31 -10.44 -15.64
N GLY A 43 -16.30 -11.43 -16.55
CA GLY A 43 -17.25 -11.52 -17.67
C GLY A 43 -16.66 -11.20 -19.05
N GLU A 44 -17.41 -11.53 -20.10
CA GLU A 44 -17.04 -11.43 -21.53
C GLU A 44 -16.27 -10.15 -21.85
N LEU A 45 -15.11 -10.27 -22.53
CA LEU A 45 -14.35 -9.21 -23.21
C LEU A 45 -14.78 -7.79 -22.79
N GLY A 46 -14.35 -7.40 -21.59
CA GLY A 46 -14.64 -6.09 -21.05
C GLY A 46 -14.22 -5.01 -22.03
N ILE A 47 -15.15 -4.09 -22.28
CA ILE A 47 -14.96 -2.90 -23.12
C ILE A 47 -13.68 -2.15 -22.69
N ASP A 48 -13.27 -2.27 -21.43
CA ASP A 48 -12.08 -1.64 -20.84
C ASP A 48 -10.74 -2.15 -21.43
N GLY A 49 -10.62 -3.45 -21.72
CA GLY A 49 -9.45 -4.00 -22.41
C GLY A 49 -9.37 -3.56 -23.87
N GLU A 50 -10.52 -3.50 -24.57
CA GLU A 50 -10.62 -2.97 -25.93
C GLU A 50 -10.42 -1.44 -25.98
N ILE A 51 -10.84 -0.71 -24.95
CA ILE A 51 -10.63 0.74 -24.74
C ILE A 51 -9.15 1.03 -24.53
N LEU A 52 -8.41 0.17 -23.84
CA LEU A 52 -6.96 0.30 -23.68
C LEU A 52 -6.23 -0.10 -24.98
N LYS A 53 -6.62 -1.20 -25.64
CA LYS A 53 -6.05 -1.65 -26.92
C LYS A 53 -6.31 -0.70 -28.09
N GLY A 54 -7.52 -0.15 -28.19
CA GLY A 54 -7.95 0.80 -29.23
C GLY A 54 -7.21 2.13 -29.19
N CYS A 55 -6.50 2.42 -28.10
CA CYS A 55 -5.61 3.57 -27.95
C CYS A 55 -4.14 3.28 -28.35
N GLY A 56 -3.87 2.15 -29.01
CA GLY A 56 -2.53 1.78 -29.47
C GLY A 56 -1.68 1.07 -28.42
N ILE A 57 -2.28 0.60 -27.32
CA ILE A 57 -1.59 -0.17 -26.30
C ILE A 57 -1.56 -1.63 -26.75
N GLY A 58 -0.42 -2.06 -27.31
CA GLY A 58 -0.12 -3.47 -27.54
C GLY A 58 -0.47 -4.06 -28.91
N CYS A 59 -0.89 -3.28 -29.90
CA CYS A 59 -1.19 -3.80 -31.25
C CYS A 59 -0.73 -2.88 -32.39
N GLU A 60 0.58 -2.65 -32.55
CA GLU A 60 1.16 -2.31 -33.86
C GLU A 60 2.56 -2.93 -33.99
N GLU A 61 2.76 -3.77 -35.01
CA GLU A 61 4.08 -4.14 -35.50
C GLU A 61 4.79 -2.88 -36.02
N GLY A 62 5.53 -2.18 -35.14
CA GLY A 62 6.44 -1.11 -35.56
C GLY A 62 6.40 0.19 -34.76
N ALA A 63 5.43 0.39 -33.86
CA ALA A 63 5.39 1.56 -32.97
C ALA A 63 5.53 1.13 -31.51
N GLN A 64 6.68 1.45 -30.89
CA GLN A 64 6.89 1.29 -29.45
C GLN A 64 6.07 2.32 -28.68
N ALA A 65 4.78 2.04 -28.50
CA ALA A 65 4.00 2.66 -27.43
C ALA A 65 4.55 2.17 -26.07
N ALA A 66 4.82 3.10 -25.16
CA ALA A 66 5.40 2.81 -23.86
C ALA A 66 4.37 2.16 -22.91
N GLY A 67 4.21 0.84 -23.00
CA GLY A 67 3.36 0.05 -22.12
C GLY A 67 3.00 -1.30 -22.73
N GLN A 68 3.07 -2.37 -21.94
CA GLN A 68 2.60 -3.70 -22.35
C GLN A 68 1.40 -4.07 -21.48
N LEU A 69 0.25 -4.26 -22.12
CA LEU A 69 -1.00 -4.66 -21.47
C LEU A 69 -1.01 -6.19 -21.29
N TYR A 70 -1.20 -6.65 -20.05
CA TYR A 70 -1.34 -8.05 -19.71
C TYR A 70 -2.75 -8.28 -19.18
N GLU A 71 -3.61 -8.91 -20.00
CA GLU A 71 -4.99 -9.21 -19.62
C GLU A 71 -5.08 -10.55 -18.90
N LEU A 72 -5.80 -10.57 -17.78
CA LEU A 72 -6.23 -11.79 -17.08
C LEU A 72 -7.56 -12.23 -17.68
N ALA A 73 -7.62 -13.44 -18.23
CA ALA A 73 -8.79 -13.88 -19.00
C ALA A 73 -10.00 -14.32 -18.15
N ASN A 74 -9.88 -14.48 -16.83
CA ASN A 74 -10.91 -15.13 -15.99
C ASN A 74 -11.09 -14.53 -14.57
N GLY A 75 -11.18 -13.20 -14.45
CA GLY A 75 -11.62 -12.44 -13.27
C GLY A 75 -11.70 -13.15 -11.91
N CYS A 76 -10.74 -12.89 -11.01
CA CYS A 76 -10.87 -13.02 -9.56
C CYS A 76 -9.57 -12.66 -8.81
N LEU A 77 -9.32 -11.37 -8.54
CA LEU A 77 -8.19 -10.97 -7.71
C LEU A 77 -8.49 -11.00 -6.19
N CYS A 78 -9.75 -11.20 -5.80
CA CYS A 78 -10.19 -11.08 -4.42
C CYS A 78 -10.23 -12.39 -3.62
N CYS A 79 -10.33 -13.58 -4.26
CA CYS A 79 -10.63 -14.81 -3.52
C CYS A 79 -9.89 -16.08 -4.00
N THR A 80 -9.27 -16.05 -5.19
CA THR A 80 -8.32 -17.07 -5.68
C THR A 80 -6.97 -16.44 -6.01
N VAL A 81 -6.47 -15.58 -5.10
CA VAL A 81 -5.18 -14.89 -5.24
C VAL A 81 -4.03 -15.88 -5.51
N GLN A 82 -4.16 -17.14 -5.08
CA GLN A 82 -3.13 -18.16 -5.30
C GLN A 82 -3.14 -18.78 -6.70
N GLU A 83 -4.30 -18.88 -7.37
CA GLU A 83 -4.40 -19.64 -8.61
C GLU A 83 -4.16 -18.78 -9.86
N GLU A 84 -4.51 -17.49 -9.82
CA GLU A 84 -4.47 -16.62 -11.02
C GLU A 84 -3.50 -15.45 -10.92
N PHE A 85 -3.36 -14.84 -9.73
CA PHE A 85 -2.42 -13.74 -9.53
C PHE A 85 -0.97 -14.23 -9.55
N TYR A 86 -0.70 -15.36 -8.91
CA TYR A 86 0.66 -15.92 -8.80
C TYR A 86 1.30 -16.20 -10.18
N PRO A 87 0.65 -16.92 -11.12
CA PRO A 87 1.25 -17.18 -12.44
C PRO A 87 1.55 -15.91 -13.24
N VAL A 88 0.70 -14.89 -13.13
CA VAL A 88 0.94 -13.60 -13.81
C VAL A 88 2.12 -12.86 -13.20
N MET A 89 2.20 -12.82 -11.87
CA MET A 89 3.35 -12.21 -11.20
C MET A 89 4.65 -12.94 -11.57
N GLU A 90 4.65 -14.28 -11.66
CA GLU A 90 5.81 -15.05 -12.15
C GLU A 90 6.20 -14.67 -13.59
N ALA A 91 5.23 -14.59 -14.51
CA ALA A 91 5.47 -14.17 -15.89
C ALA A 91 6.06 -12.75 -15.98
N LEU A 92 5.66 -11.85 -15.08
CA LEU A 92 6.24 -10.51 -14.98
C LEU A 92 7.67 -10.55 -14.41
N VAL A 93 7.99 -11.47 -13.48
CA VAL A 93 9.37 -11.67 -13.00
C VAL A 93 10.29 -12.05 -14.16
N GLU A 94 9.87 -12.96 -15.04
CA GLU A 94 10.68 -13.39 -16.19
C GLU A 94 11.04 -12.22 -17.13
N ARG A 95 10.18 -11.19 -17.18
CA ARG A 95 10.35 -10.01 -18.04
C ARG A 95 10.76 -8.76 -17.27
N ARG A 96 11.23 -8.89 -16.03
CA ARG A 96 11.52 -7.77 -15.12
C ARG A 96 12.44 -6.69 -15.68
N GLU A 97 13.36 -7.04 -16.59
CA GLU A 97 14.25 -6.07 -17.22
C GLU A 97 13.51 -5.08 -18.14
N GLN A 98 12.27 -5.41 -18.52
CA GLN A 98 11.39 -4.64 -19.40
C GLN A 98 10.32 -3.85 -18.64
N ILE A 99 10.27 -3.94 -17.31
CA ILE A 99 9.19 -3.40 -16.49
C ILE A 99 9.77 -2.44 -15.45
N ASP A 100 9.30 -1.20 -15.47
CA ASP A 100 9.68 -0.17 -14.50
C ASP A 100 8.65 -0.04 -13.37
N HIS A 101 7.39 -0.40 -13.63
CA HIS A 101 6.27 -0.30 -12.70
C HIS A 101 5.16 -1.29 -13.08
N VAL A 102 4.37 -1.77 -12.10
CA VAL A 102 3.13 -2.52 -12.35
C VAL A 102 1.93 -1.72 -11.86
N LEU A 103 0.88 -1.65 -12.66
CA LEU A 103 -0.39 -1.05 -12.30
C LEU A 103 -1.45 -2.16 -12.26
N ILE A 104 -2.14 -2.30 -11.13
CA ILE A 104 -3.17 -3.31 -10.95
C ILE A 104 -4.51 -2.60 -10.73
N GLU A 105 -5.47 -2.83 -11.61
CA GLU A 105 -6.86 -2.46 -11.37
C GLU A 105 -7.62 -3.64 -10.77
N THR A 106 -8.24 -3.41 -9.62
CA THR A 106 -9.15 -4.37 -8.99
C THR A 106 -10.56 -4.21 -9.53
N SER A 107 -11.38 -5.27 -9.46
CA SER A 107 -12.81 -5.13 -9.75
C SER A 107 -13.47 -4.17 -8.75
N GLY A 108 -14.67 -3.67 -9.10
CA GLY A 108 -15.42 -2.73 -8.26
C GLY A 108 -15.70 -3.22 -6.83
N LEU A 109 -15.71 -4.54 -6.64
CA LEU A 109 -16.07 -5.21 -5.39
C LEU A 109 -14.89 -5.94 -4.73
N ALA A 110 -13.71 -5.94 -5.37
CA ALA A 110 -12.54 -6.61 -4.84
C ALA A 110 -11.98 -5.84 -3.63
N LEU A 111 -11.58 -6.59 -2.62
CA LEU A 111 -10.88 -6.07 -1.44
C LEU A 111 -9.37 -5.99 -1.71
N PRO A 112 -8.73 -4.84 -1.47
CA PRO A 112 -7.28 -4.69 -1.68
C PRO A 112 -6.45 -5.52 -0.70
N LYS A 113 -6.93 -5.75 0.51
CA LYS A 113 -6.12 -6.33 1.60
C LYS A 113 -5.57 -7.73 1.29
N PRO A 114 -6.36 -8.72 0.83
CA PRO A 114 -5.82 -10.03 0.42
C PRO A 114 -4.80 -9.95 -0.71
N LEU A 115 -5.04 -9.09 -1.71
CA LEU A 115 -4.11 -8.85 -2.82
C LEU A 115 -2.78 -8.26 -2.32
N VAL A 116 -2.84 -7.24 -1.47
CA VAL A 116 -1.65 -6.58 -0.93
C VAL A 116 -0.87 -7.53 -0.02
N GLN A 117 -1.55 -8.43 0.70
CA GLN A 117 -0.91 -9.49 1.48
C GLN A 117 -0.11 -10.49 0.61
N ALA A 118 -0.55 -10.76 -0.62
CA ALA A 118 0.14 -11.68 -1.52
C ALA A 118 1.55 -11.22 -1.92
N PHE A 119 1.85 -9.92 -1.84
CA PHE A 119 3.21 -9.40 -2.03
C PHE A 119 4.20 -9.90 -0.97
N ASN A 120 3.73 -10.40 0.17
CA ASN A 120 4.59 -11.03 1.18
C ASN A 120 4.98 -12.48 0.86
N TRP A 121 4.41 -13.10 -0.19
CA TRP A 121 4.77 -14.45 -0.58
C TRP A 121 6.24 -14.53 -1.05
N PRO A 122 7.00 -15.57 -0.70
CA PRO A 122 8.44 -15.65 -0.96
C PRO A 122 8.86 -15.43 -2.43
N SER A 123 8.04 -15.88 -3.38
CA SER A 123 8.28 -15.74 -4.83
C SER A 123 8.09 -14.30 -5.33
N ILE A 124 7.15 -13.55 -4.75
CA ILE A 124 6.78 -12.19 -5.16
C ILE A 124 7.61 -11.15 -4.39
N LYS A 125 7.80 -11.37 -3.09
CA LYS A 125 8.40 -10.43 -2.13
C LYS A 125 9.78 -9.91 -2.54
N ASN A 126 10.56 -10.73 -3.24
CA ASN A 126 11.92 -10.36 -3.66
C ASN A 126 11.94 -9.57 -4.98
N SER A 127 10.85 -9.62 -5.75
CA SER A 127 10.74 -9.04 -7.09
C SER A 127 9.87 -7.79 -7.12
N PHE A 128 8.84 -7.71 -6.27
CA PHE A 128 7.84 -6.65 -6.26
C PHE A 128 7.64 -6.04 -4.87
N THR A 129 7.14 -4.81 -4.83
CA THR A 129 6.70 -4.11 -3.61
C THR A 129 5.43 -3.32 -3.91
N CYS A 130 4.48 -3.28 -2.98
CA CYS A 130 3.26 -2.49 -3.16
C CYS A 130 3.59 -1.03 -2.85
N ASP A 131 3.72 -0.23 -3.90
CA ASP A 131 4.03 1.20 -3.82
C ASP A 131 2.91 1.98 -3.12
N ALA A 132 1.66 1.64 -3.45
CA ALA A 132 0.46 2.21 -2.82
C ALA A 132 -0.80 1.45 -3.23
N VAL A 133 -1.81 1.52 -2.36
CA VAL A 133 -3.23 1.28 -2.67
C VAL A 133 -3.91 2.65 -2.86
N ILE A 134 -4.47 2.87 -4.05
CA ILE A 134 -5.20 4.07 -4.42
C ILE A 134 -6.69 3.72 -4.49
N THR A 135 -7.49 4.31 -3.62
CA THR A 135 -8.94 4.12 -3.61
C THR A 135 -9.62 5.29 -4.31
N VAL A 136 -10.33 4.98 -5.41
CA VAL A 136 -11.05 5.97 -6.23
C VAL A 136 -12.51 5.99 -5.83
N VAL A 137 -12.97 7.14 -5.36
CA VAL A 137 -14.34 7.39 -4.89
C VAL A 137 -15.07 8.26 -5.89
N ASP A 138 -16.31 7.87 -6.21
CA ASP A 138 -17.24 8.69 -6.98
C ASP A 138 -17.78 9.83 -6.09
N GLY A 139 -17.40 11.08 -6.39
CA GLY A 139 -17.81 12.24 -5.62
C GLY A 139 -19.34 12.44 -5.56
N PRO A 140 -20.05 12.54 -6.69
CA PRO A 140 -21.51 12.61 -6.74
C PRO A 140 -22.23 11.50 -5.98
N ALA A 141 -21.78 10.24 -6.13
CA ALA A 141 -22.39 9.15 -5.39
C ALA A 141 -22.18 9.33 -3.86
N ALA A 142 -20.95 9.61 -3.44
CA ALA A 142 -20.62 9.87 -2.03
C ALA A 142 -21.44 11.04 -1.46
N ALA A 143 -21.62 12.11 -2.23
CA ALA A 143 -22.40 13.28 -1.81
C ALA A 143 -23.89 12.96 -1.65
N ALA A 144 -24.40 11.96 -2.37
CA ALA A 144 -25.76 11.45 -2.23
C ALA A 144 -25.91 10.41 -1.11
N GLY A 145 -24.85 10.14 -0.34
CA GLY A 145 -24.83 9.08 0.68
C GLY A 145 -24.78 7.67 0.08
N GLN A 146 -24.29 7.55 -1.15
CA GLN A 146 -24.11 6.30 -1.88
C GLN A 146 -22.61 6.07 -2.15
N PHE A 147 -22.24 4.86 -2.55
CA PHE A 147 -20.84 4.50 -2.86
C PHE A 147 -20.63 4.21 -4.37
N ALA A 148 -21.71 4.18 -5.14
CA ALA A 148 -21.69 4.01 -6.58
C ALA A 148 -22.89 4.72 -7.22
N GLU A 149 -22.75 5.09 -8.50
CA GLU A 149 -23.80 5.72 -9.30
C GLU A 149 -25.03 4.80 -9.45
N ASP A 150 -24.81 3.50 -9.62
CA ASP A 150 -25.86 2.48 -9.67
C ASP A 150 -25.61 1.40 -8.61
N VAL A 151 -26.15 1.62 -7.41
CA VAL A 151 -26.09 0.68 -6.29
C VAL A 151 -26.76 -0.66 -6.63
N GLN A 152 -27.78 -0.67 -7.50
CA GLN A 152 -28.46 -1.92 -7.90
C GLN A 152 -27.57 -2.76 -8.83
N ALA A 153 -26.89 -2.13 -9.78
CA ALA A 153 -25.91 -2.80 -10.64
C ALA A 153 -24.76 -3.39 -9.81
N VAL A 154 -24.28 -2.65 -8.81
CA VAL A 154 -23.25 -3.11 -7.88
C VAL A 154 -23.72 -4.30 -7.04
N ASP A 155 -24.94 -4.25 -6.48
CA ASP A 155 -25.48 -5.40 -5.72
C ASP A 155 -25.76 -6.61 -6.62
N ALA A 156 -26.20 -6.39 -7.86
CA ALA A 156 -26.37 -7.45 -8.86
C ALA A 156 -25.03 -8.11 -9.19
N GLN A 157 -23.97 -7.33 -9.38
CA GLN A 157 -22.61 -7.82 -9.58
C GLN A 157 -22.13 -8.61 -8.35
N ARG A 158 -22.37 -8.09 -7.14
CA ARG A 158 -22.01 -8.77 -5.88
C ARG A 158 -22.68 -10.12 -5.75
N ARG A 159 -23.98 -10.22 -6.07
CA ARG A 159 -24.73 -11.49 -6.02
C ARG A 159 -24.33 -12.48 -7.12
N ALA A 160 -23.81 -11.99 -8.24
CA ALA A 160 -23.39 -12.83 -9.35
C ALA A 160 -21.99 -13.42 -9.14
N ASP A 161 -21.19 -12.86 -8.23
CA ASP A 161 -19.81 -13.28 -7.98
C ASP A 161 -19.72 -14.35 -6.89
N PRO A 162 -19.57 -15.65 -7.23
CA PRO A 162 -19.62 -16.75 -6.27
C PRO A 162 -18.48 -16.71 -5.25
N ASN A 163 -17.49 -15.84 -5.45
CA ASN A 163 -16.34 -15.71 -4.60
C ASN A 163 -16.50 -14.62 -3.54
N LEU A 164 -17.46 -13.71 -3.69
CA LEU A 164 -17.75 -12.70 -2.68
C LEU A 164 -18.64 -13.26 -1.58
N ASP A 165 -18.42 -12.77 -0.36
CA ASP A 165 -19.37 -12.98 0.72
C ASP A 165 -20.66 -12.17 0.44
N HIS A 166 -21.66 -12.85 -0.09
CA HIS A 166 -22.95 -12.28 -0.43
C HIS A 166 -23.79 -11.85 0.79
N GLU A 167 -23.34 -12.11 2.02
CA GLU A 167 -24.04 -11.68 3.23
C GLU A 167 -23.56 -10.28 3.69
N SER A 168 -22.34 -9.90 3.34
CA SER A 168 -21.76 -8.64 3.80
C SER A 168 -22.31 -7.41 3.06
N PRO A 169 -22.78 -6.39 3.79
CA PRO A 169 -23.28 -5.16 3.21
C PRO A 169 -22.27 -4.40 2.35
N LEU A 170 -22.74 -3.76 1.27
CA LEU A 170 -21.89 -2.94 0.38
C LEU A 170 -21.21 -1.76 1.08
N HIS A 171 -21.77 -1.26 2.19
CA HIS A 171 -21.15 -0.20 2.97
C HIS A 171 -19.89 -0.68 3.70
N GLU A 172 -19.88 -1.93 4.19
CA GLU A 172 -18.70 -2.53 4.83
C GLU A 172 -17.58 -2.73 3.81
N LEU A 173 -17.92 -3.18 2.59
CA LEU A 173 -16.96 -3.27 1.48
C LEU A 173 -16.35 -1.90 1.10
N PHE A 174 -17.15 -0.83 1.18
CA PHE A 174 -16.66 0.53 0.93
C PHE A 174 -15.71 1.01 2.03
N ALA A 175 -16.08 0.78 3.29
CA ALA A 175 -15.22 1.06 4.44
C ALA A 175 -13.89 0.29 4.33
N ASP A 176 -13.91 -0.98 3.95
CA ASP A 176 -12.71 -1.81 3.81
C ASP A 176 -11.77 -1.36 2.66
N GLN A 177 -12.36 -0.88 1.55
CA GLN A 177 -11.57 -0.28 0.46
C GLN A 177 -10.92 1.04 0.89
N LEU A 178 -11.61 1.85 1.71
CA LEU A 178 -11.10 3.10 2.25
C LEU A 178 -10.03 2.86 3.32
N SER A 179 -10.28 1.95 4.25
CA SER A 179 -9.34 1.60 5.32
C SER A 179 -8.04 1.06 4.74
N SER A 180 -8.10 0.38 3.60
CA SER A 180 -6.95 -0.15 2.87
C SER A 180 -6.17 0.88 2.06
N ALA A 181 -6.61 2.14 1.95
CA ALA A 181 -6.00 3.14 1.07
C ALA A 181 -4.69 3.72 1.64
N ASP A 182 -3.75 4.03 0.76
CA ASP A 182 -2.62 4.93 1.01
C ASP A 182 -2.87 6.33 0.45
N LEU A 183 -3.77 6.42 -0.53
CA LEU A 183 -4.27 7.64 -1.14
C LEU A 183 -5.74 7.45 -1.52
N VAL A 184 -6.58 8.42 -1.18
CA VAL A 184 -7.96 8.47 -1.69
C VAL A 184 -8.07 9.54 -2.76
N ILE A 185 -8.66 9.18 -3.89
CA ILE A 185 -8.99 10.11 -4.96
C ILE A 185 -10.50 10.25 -5.00
N VAL A 186 -11.00 11.45 -4.73
CA VAL A 186 -12.40 11.80 -5.00
C VAL A 186 -12.46 12.31 -6.43
N ASN A 187 -13.08 11.52 -7.31
CA ASN A 187 -13.22 11.81 -8.73
C ASN A 187 -14.57 12.46 -9.05
N LYS A 188 -14.73 12.97 -10.27
CA LYS A 188 -15.92 13.69 -10.74
C LYS A 188 -16.23 14.94 -9.90
N THR A 189 -15.20 15.60 -9.36
CA THR A 189 -15.37 16.78 -8.48
C THR A 189 -15.90 18.01 -9.23
N ASP A 190 -15.90 17.99 -10.55
CA ASP A 190 -16.57 18.97 -11.42
C ASP A 190 -18.10 18.97 -11.28
N LEU A 191 -18.67 17.88 -10.74
CA LEU A 191 -20.09 17.72 -10.48
C LEU A 191 -20.49 18.04 -9.03
N LEU A 192 -19.54 18.51 -8.20
CA LEU A 192 -19.76 18.86 -6.80
C LEU A 192 -19.55 20.35 -6.56
N ASP A 193 -20.42 20.95 -5.75
CA ASP A 193 -20.12 22.23 -5.12
C ASP A 193 -19.19 22.07 -3.90
N ALA A 194 -18.72 23.19 -3.36
CA ALA A 194 -17.78 23.18 -2.24
C ALA A 194 -18.36 22.58 -0.95
N ALA A 195 -19.67 22.71 -0.72
CA ALA A 195 -20.34 22.18 0.46
C ALA A 195 -20.53 20.66 0.34
N GLN A 196 -20.93 20.18 -0.84
CA GLN A 196 -21.03 18.77 -1.15
C GLN A 196 -19.67 18.08 -1.05
N PHE A 197 -18.61 18.69 -1.59
CA PHE A 197 -17.27 18.14 -1.44
C PHE A 197 -16.83 18.05 0.03
N ALA A 198 -17.07 19.11 0.83
CA ALA A 198 -16.70 19.10 2.25
C ALA A 198 -17.45 18.01 3.03
N ALA A 199 -18.72 17.75 2.69
CA ALA A 199 -19.49 16.65 3.27
C ALA A 199 -18.89 15.29 2.91
N VAL A 200 -18.57 15.06 1.61
CA VAL A 200 -17.91 13.83 1.15
C VAL A 200 -16.55 13.63 1.84
N GLU A 201 -15.75 14.69 1.92
CA GLU A 201 -14.46 14.64 2.59
C GLU A 201 -14.60 14.26 4.06
N THR A 202 -15.63 14.76 4.75
CA THR A 202 -15.92 14.41 6.15
C THR A 202 -16.27 12.94 6.29
N THR A 203 -17.19 12.44 5.46
CA THR A 203 -17.58 11.01 5.48
C THR A 203 -16.41 10.09 5.17
N ILE A 204 -15.60 10.39 4.15
CA ILE A 204 -14.41 9.59 3.84
C ILE A 204 -13.41 9.62 5.01
N ARG A 205 -13.27 10.77 5.68
CA ARG A 205 -12.32 10.94 6.79
C ARG A 205 -12.62 10.02 7.97
N GLU A 206 -13.89 9.66 8.19
CA GLU A 206 -14.32 8.74 9.23
C GLU A 206 -13.83 7.30 8.98
N GLU A 207 -13.63 6.93 7.71
CA GLU A 207 -13.29 5.57 7.27
C GLU A 207 -11.80 5.37 6.96
N ILE A 208 -11.00 6.45 6.86
CA ILE A 208 -9.58 6.36 6.49
C ILE A 208 -8.62 6.71 7.64
N PRO A 209 -7.44 6.08 7.68
CA PRO A 209 -6.40 6.49 8.61
C PRO A 209 -6.03 7.97 8.44
N ALA A 210 -5.75 8.68 9.54
CA ALA A 210 -5.50 10.13 9.55
C ALA A 210 -4.34 10.59 8.63
N HIS A 211 -3.39 9.71 8.34
CA HIS A 211 -2.25 10.01 7.47
C HIS A 211 -2.57 9.92 5.97
N VAL A 212 -3.71 9.32 5.61
CA VAL A 212 -4.12 9.14 4.21
C VAL A 212 -4.65 10.46 3.65
N LYS A 213 -4.13 10.84 2.49
CA LYS A 213 -4.53 12.08 1.82
C LYS A 213 -5.76 11.85 0.96
N ILE A 214 -6.63 12.85 0.91
CA ILE A 214 -7.76 12.92 -0.02
C ILE A 214 -7.38 13.93 -1.11
N VAL A 215 -7.42 13.51 -2.36
CA VAL A 215 -7.07 14.32 -3.53
C VAL A 215 -8.27 14.45 -4.45
N ARG A 216 -8.45 15.64 -5.00
CA ARG A 216 -9.54 15.94 -5.96
C ARG A 216 -9.08 15.61 -7.37
N ALA A 217 -9.90 14.88 -8.10
CA ALA A 217 -9.72 14.65 -9.53
C ALA A 217 -10.97 15.07 -10.32
N GLN A 218 -10.74 15.51 -11.55
CA GLN A 218 -11.75 15.73 -12.56
C GLN A 218 -11.36 14.86 -13.75
N ARG A 219 -12.25 13.99 -14.21
CA ARG A 219 -11.97 13.04 -15.31
C ARG A 219 -10.72 12.18 -15.10
N GLY A 220 -10.36 11.87 -13.85
CA GLY A 220 -9.16 11.09 -13.54
C GLY A 220 -7.82 11.81 -13.78
N GLU A 221 -7.83 13.09 -14.12
CA GLU A 221 -6.61 13.86 -14.41
C GLU A 221 -5.90 14.29 -13.12
N LEU A 222 -4.70 13.76 -12.89
CA LEU A 222 -3.83 14.07 -11.75
C LEU A 222 -2.35 14.06 -12.13
N ASP A 223 -1.51 14.82 -11.45
CA ASP A 223 -0.06 14.75 -11.69
C ASP A 223 0.45 13.33 -11.39
N LEU A 224 1.18 12.71 -12.32
CA LEU A 224 1.71 11.35 -12.15
C LEU A 224 2.58 11.21 -10.88
N ALA A 225 3.24 12.29 -10.47
CA ALA A 225 4.01 12.32 -9.22
C ALA A 225 3.15 12.12 -7.96
N THR A 226 1.83 12.30 -8.06
CA THR A 226 0.88 12.03 -6.97
C THR A 226 0.34 10.60 -6.97
N LEU A 227 0.51 9.86 -8.08
CA LEU A 227 -0.04 8.52 -8.29
C LEU A 227 1.01 7.41 -8.25
N ILE A 228 2.26 7.69 -8.62
CA ILE A 228 3.34 6.71 -8.69
C ILE A 228 4.57 7.19 -7.92
N GLY A 229 5.16 6.30 -7.12
CA GLY A 229 6.35 6.56 -6.32
C GLY A 229 6.03 7.04 -4.92
N LEU A 230 4.87 6.63 -4.39
CA LEU A 230 4.45 6.95 -3.02
C LEU A 230 5.30 6.18 -1.98
N ASN A 231 5.89 5.04 -2.38
CA ASN A 231 6.76 4.19 -1.57
C ASN A 231 6.15 3.84 -0.20
N ALA A 232 4.84 3.59 -0.15
CA ALA A 232 4.12 3.24 1.07
C ALA A 232 4.54 1.86 1.60
N ALA A 233 4.96 0.95 0.71
CA ALA A 233 5.25 -0.45 1.03
C ALA A 233 4.05 -1.08 1.75
N SER A 234 2.86 -0.91 1.18
CA SER A 234 1.57 -1.19 1.81
C SER A 234 1.49 -2.63 2.33
N GLU A 235 2.19 -3.57 1.69
CA GLU A 235 2.30 -4.97 2.12
C GLU A 235 2.88 -5.14 3.53
N GLU A 236 3.67 -4.19 4.02
CA GLU A 236 4.28 -4.22 5.35
C GLU A 236 3.30 -3.81 6.46
N THR A 237 2.22 -3.11 6.14
CA THR A 237 1.30 -2.53 7.15
C THR A 237 -0.17 -2.89 6.93
N ILE A 238 -0.53 -3.47 5.77
CA ILE A 238 -1.93 -3.73 5.40
C ILE A 238 -2.68 -4.62 6.42
N HIS A 239 -1.96 -5.51 7.09
CA HIS A 239 -2.54 -6.42 8.09
C HIS A 239 -2.96 -5.71 9.39
N LEU A 240 -2.43 -4.51 9.65
CA LEU A 240 -2.80 -3.66 10.78
C LEU A 240 -4.04 -2.81 10.50
N ARG A 241 -4.51 -2.76 9.25
CA ARG A 241 -5.68 -1.97 8.86
C ARG A 241 -6.93 -2.78 9.16
N HIS A 242 -7.88 -2.18 9.85
CA HIS A 242 -9.15 -2.82 10.20
C HIS A 242 -9.95 -3.13 8.94
N ASP A 243 -10.53 -4.34 8.87
CA ASP A 243 -11.49 -4.73 7.84
C ASP A 243 -12.61 -5.58 8.43
N HIS A 244 -13.82 -5.45 7.87
CA HIS A 244 -15.00 -6.19 8.31
C HIS A 244 -14.92 -7.69 7.97
N HIS A 245 -14.03 -8.07 7.06
CA HIS A 245 -13.90 -9.43 6.52
C HIS A 245 -12.72 -10.25 7.06
N GLY A 246 -11.93 -9.72 8.00
CA GLY A 246 -10.72 -10.35 8.53
C GLY A 246 -10.86 -10.88 9.95
N SER A 247 -11.23 -12.16 10.10
CA SER A 247 -11.23 -12.97 11.34
C SER A 247 -12.11 -12.47 12.51
N ALA A 248 -13.07 -13.31 12.89
CA ALA A 248 -13.87 -13.18 14.10
C ALA A 248 -13.01 -13.25 15.36
N GLU A 249 -12.83 -12.10 16.01
CA GLU A 249 -12.75 -11.85 17.47
C GLU A 249 -12.21 -10.43 17.64
N ASP A 250 -13.11 -9.45 17.82
CA ASP A 250 -13.22 -8.67 19.05
C ASP A 250 -14.15 -7.46 18.88
N ALA A 251 -15.15 -7.40 19.76
CA ALA A 251 -16.01 -6.26 19.97
C ALA A 251 -15.33 -5.27 20.93
N ASP A 252 -15.61 -3.99 20.72
CA ASP A 252 -15.31 -2.83 21.56
C ASP A 252 -13.83 -2.57 21.86
N HIS A 253 -13.20 -1.56 21.23
CA HIS A 253 -12.22 -0.72 21.93
C HIS A 253 -12.13 0.70 21.35
N HIS A 254 -11.99 1.64 22.28
CA HIS A 254 -11.87 3.08 22.09
C HIS A 254 -10.57 3.45 21.36
N HIS A 255 -10.57 4.67 20.81
CA HIS A 255 -9.44 5.32 20.14
C HIS A 255 -8.19 5.38 21.02
N ASP A 256 -7.05 4.94 20.50
CA ASP A 256 -5.74 5.30 21.05
C ASP A 256 -4.86 5.96 19.98
N GLU A 257 -4.29 7.10 20.37
CA GLU A 257 -3.40 7.97 19.62
C GLU A 257 -1.99 7.36 19.66
N PHE A 258 -1.38 7.08 18.49
CA PHE A 258 -0.03 6.53 18.46
C PHE A 258 1.02 7.64 18.63
N ASP A 259 1.87 7.48 19.64
CA ASP A 259 3.04 8.32 19.81
C ASP A 259 4.21 7.80 18.96
N SER A 260 4.99 8.74 18.41
CA SER A 260 6.26 8.43 17.75
C SER A 260 7.40 9.10 18.51
N VAL A 261 8.34 8.28 18.97
CA VAL A 261 9.50 8.73 19.73
C VAL A 261 10.77 8.39 18.98
N VAL A 262 11.70 9.33 18.95
CA VAL A 262 13.05 9.10 18.41
C VAL A 262 14.01 8.85 19.57
N VAL A 263 14.73 7.74 19.52
CA VAL A 263 15.87 7.47 20.42
C VAL A 263 17.18 7.49 19.63
N GLU A 264 18.20 8.05 20.24
CA GLU A 264 19.52 8.22 19.65
C GLU A 264 20.62 7.71 20.57
N ALA A 265 21.59 6.98 20.03
CA ALA A 265 22.74 6.53 20.81
C ALA A 265 23.93 6.21 19.92
N ARG A 266 25.12 6.24 20.50
CA ARG A 266 26.25 5.52 19.91
C ARG A 266 26.11 4.05 20.26
N VAL A 267 26.23 3.20 19.26
CA VAL A 267 26.11 1.74 19.42
C VAL A 267 27.43 1.06 19.10
N SER A 268 27.64 -0.13 19.63
CA SER A 268 28.90 -0.88 19.50
C SER A 268 28.82 -2.01 18.46
N SER A 269 27.72 -2.75 18.43
CA SER A 269 27.50 -3.88 17.52
C SER A 269 26.04 -3.99 17.09
N ARG A 270 25.81 -4.75 16.01
CA ARG A 270 24.47 -5.08 15.53
C ARG A 270 23.69 -5.83 16.60
N GLU A 271 24.30 -6.84 17.19
CA GLU A 271 23.69 -7.77 18.13
C GLU A 271 23.27 -7.04 19.41
N ALA A 272 24.15 -6.20 19.96
CA ALA A 272 23.85 -5.39 21.14
C ALA A 272 22.73 -4.38 20.87
N THR A 273 22.72 -3.77 19.68
CA THR A 273 21.66 -2.82 19.29
C THR A 273 20.31 -3.52 19.18
N ILE A 274 20.25 -4.68 18.51
CA ILE A 274 19.01 -5.45 18.38
C ILE A 274 18.53 -5.96 19.74
N ALA A 275 19.44 -6.44 20.59
CA ALA A 275 19.09 -6.87 21.95
C ALA A 275 18.50 -5.73 22.77
N ALA A 276 19.11 -4.53 22.71
CA ALA A 276 18.59 -3.35 23.40
C ALA A 276 17.21 -2.93 22.87
N LEU A 277 17.03 -2.89 21.55
CA LEU A 277 15.73 -2.56 20.95
C LEU A 277 14.66 -3.60 21.29
N ARG A 278 15.01 -4.88 21.35
CA ARG A 278 14.09 -5.94 21.78
C ARG A 278 13.71 -5.78 23.24
N ALA A 279 14.65 -5.47 24.12
CA ALA A 279 14.35 -5.20 25.53
C ALA A 279 13.37 -4.02 25.70
N LEU A 280 13.46 -3.00 24.83
CA LEU A 280 12.50 -1.90 24.81
C LEU A 280 11.11 -2.37 24.37
N VAL A 281 11.04 -3.16 23.31
CA VAL A 281 9.75 -3.70 22.82
C VAL A 281 9.12 -4.66 23.84
N ASP A 282 9.91 -5.41 24.59
CA ASP A 282 9.40 -6.33 25.61
C ASP A 282 8.91 -5.58 26.87
N ALA A 283 9.44 -4.38 27.14
CA ALA A 283 9.13 -3.58 28.34
C ALA A 283 8.08 -2.48 28.13
N HIS A 284 7.82 -2.09 26.88
CA HIS A 284 6.94 -0.98 26.53
C HIS A 284 6.00 -1.38 25.37
N THR A 285 4.87 -0.70 25.25
CA THR A 285 3.89 -0.91 24.16
C THR A 285 4.39 -0.34 22.83
N ILE A 286 5.48 -0.92 22.30
CA ILE A 286 6.11 -0.51 21.04
C ILE A 286 5.73 -1.51 19.95
N TYR A 287 4.99 -1.03 18.95
CA TYR A 287 4.56 -1.87 17.82
C TYR A 287 5.61 -1.96 16.73
N ARG A 288 6.33 -0.86 16.47
CA ARG A 288 7.31 -0.77 15.38
C ARG A 288 8.57 -0.03 15.79
N VAL A 289 9.70 -0.55 15.35
CA VAL A 289 11.01 0.10 15.42
C VAL A 289 11.56 0.24 14.01
N LYS A 290 12.02 1.42 13.63
CA LYS A 290 12.75 1.62 12.37
C LYS A 290 13.86 2.62 12.58
N GLY A 291 15.06 2.29 12.14
CA GLY A 291 16.16 3.22 12.25
C GLY A 291 17.43 2.73 11.60
N PHE A 292 18.48 3.46 11.88
CA PHE A 292 19.80 3.15 11.37
C PHE A 292 20.83 3.22 12.49
N ALA A 293 21.78 2.31 12.42
CA ALA A 293 22.92 2.19 13.28
C ALA A 293 24.21 2.58 12.55
N ALA A 294 24.98 3.48 13.17
CA ALA A 294 26.35 3.75 12.79
C ALA A 294 27.28 2.88 13.63
N LEU A 295 27.72 1.74 13.08
CA LEU A 295 28.60 0.81 13.79
C LEU A 295 30.08 1.29 13.73
N PRO A 296 30.86 1.13 14.82
CA PRO A 296 32.29 1.37 14.80
C PRO A 296 33.01 0.53 13.74
N ALA A 297 34.03 1.11 13.11
CA ALA A 297 34.85 0.46 12.08
C ALA A 297 34.08 -0.09 10.86
N THR A 298 32.81 0.29 10.69
CA THR A 298 31.96 -0.16 9.57
C THR A 298 31.59 1.06 8.73
N PRO A 299 32.05 1.15 7.46
CA PRO A 299 31.80 2.31 6.61
C PRO A 299 30.37 2.32 6.02
N MET A 300 29.58 1.29 6.32
CA MET A 300 28.21 1.10 5.84
C MET A 300 27.22 1.36 6.96
N ARG A 301 26.11 2.04 6.62
CA ARG A 301 24.99 2.28 7.52
C ARG A 301 24.17 1.00 7.66
N LEU A 302 23.94 0.59 8.89
CA LEU A 302 23.11 -0.57 9.20
C LEU A 302 21.66 -0.10 9.36
N VAL A 303 20.73 -0.57 8.54
CA VAL A 303 19.30 -0.39 8.76
C VAL A 303 18.83 -1.49 9.71
N ILE A 304 18.06 -1.12 10.74
CA ILE A 304 17.40 -2.06 11.65
C ILE A 304 15.91 -1.73 11.68
N GLN A 305 15.08 -2.75 11.51
CA GLN A 305 13.64 -2.64 11.60
C GLN A 305 13.07 -3.80 12.42
N GLY A 306 12.03 -3.54 13.19
CA GLY A 306 11.37 -4.54 14.01
C GLY A 306 9.87 -4.29 14.16
N VAL A 307 9.12 -5.38 14.27
CA VAL A 307 7.68 -5.39 14.59
C VAL A 307 7.47 -6.43 15.69
N GLY A 308 7.00 -5.98 16.86
CA GLY A 308 7.06 -6.78 18.09
C GLY A 308 8.48 -7.30 18.37
N GLY A 309 8.61 -8.53 18.87
CA GLY A 309 9.92 -9.12 19.20
C GLY A 309 10.80 -9.50 18.00
N ARG A 310 10.35 -9.35 16.75
CA ARG A 310 11.09 -9.78 15.55
C ARG A 310 11.85 -8.60 14.93
N PHE A 311 13.16 -8.76 14.77
CA PHE A 311 14.05 -7.75 14.19
C PHE A 311 14.76 -8.29 12.95
N ASP A 312 14.87 -7.44 11.95
CA ASP A 312 15.68 -7.66 10.74
C ASP A 312 16.69 -6.51 10.59
N SER A 313 17.83 -6.80 9.98
CA SER A 313 18.87 -5.78 9.74
C SER A 313 19.71 -6.06 8.50
N TYR A 314 20.01 -5.01 7.75
CA TYR A 314 20.83 -5.07 6.54
C TYR A 314 21.61 -3.77 6.33
N PHE A 315 22.69 -3.83 5.55
CA PHE A 315 23.47 -2.64 5.18
C PHE A 315 22.91 -2.02 3.89
N ASP A 316 22.63 -0.72 3.89
CA ASP A 316 22.04 -0.04 2.74
C ASP A 316 23.06 0.77 1.92
N ARG A 317 23.71 1.77 2.53
CA ARG A 317 24.62 2.71 1.89
C ARG A 317 25.82 3.04 2.76
N ARG A 318 26.82 3.70 2.17
CA ARG A 318 27.95 4.24 2.94
C ARG A 318 27.48 5.37 3.85
N LEU A 319 28.07 5.42 5.04
CA LEU A 319 27.94 6.57 5.95
C LEU A 319 28.60 7.79 5.30
N THR A 320 27.91 8.92 5.37
CA THR A 320 28.38 10.24 4.95
C THR A 320 28.66 11.10 6.17
N GLU A 321 29.41 12.20 6.01
CA GLU A 321 29.65 13.14 7.13
C GLU A 321 28.35 13.69 7.73
N ALA A 322 27.27 13.77 6.92
CA ALA A 322 25.95 14.20 7.36
C ALA A 322 25.20 13.17 8.23
N ASP A 323 25.56 11.89 8.17
CA ASP A 323 24.91 10.83 8.97
C ASP A 323 25.37 10.84 10.44
N GLY A 324 26.52 11.46 10.72
CA GLY A 324 27.12 11.46 12.06
C GLY A 324 27.55 10.07 12.55
N ALA A 325 28.07 10.02 13.78
CA ALA A 325 28.44 8.77 14.46
C ALA A 325 27.32 8.23 15.37
N THR A 326 26.13 8.82 15.30
CA THR A 326 25.02 8.54 16.20
C THR A 326 23.95 7.75 15.46
N SER A 327 23.56 6.62 16.04
CA SER A 327 22.45 5.80 15.57
C SER A 327 21.13 6.44 15.98
N ARG A 328 20.10 6.31 15.15
CA ARG A 328 18.78 6.88 15.37
C ARG A 328 17.70 5.85 15.08
N PHE A 329 16.76 5.67 15.99
CA PHE A 329 15.63 4.76 15.85
C PHE A 329 14.33 5.48 16.20
N VAL A 330 13.35 5.35 15.32
CA VAL A 330 11.97 5.76 15.55
C VAL A 330 11.23 4.57 16.15
N LEU A 331 10.64 4.78 17.31
CA LEU A 331 9.77 3.85 18.02
C LEU A 331 8.33 4.35 17.84
N ILE A 332 7.44 3.47 17.42
CA ILE A 332 6.02 3.78 17.22
C ILE A 332 5.23 2.84 18.12
N GLY A 333 4.36 3.40 18.94
CA GLY A 333 3.71 2.70 20.04
C GLY A 333 2.63 3.55 20.68
N GLU A 334 2.17 3.11 21.84
CA GLU A 334 1.14 3.76 22.65
C GLU A 334 1.76 4.24 23.97
N ASP A 335 1.35 5.42 24.45
CA ASP A 335 1.84 6.04 25.69
C ASP A 335 3.38 6.15 25.77
N LEU A 336 4.02 6.59 24.68
CA LEU A 336 5.49 6.59 24.60
C LEU A 336 6.10 7.85 25.23
N ASP A 337 6.75 7.70 26.39
CA ASP A 337 7.58 8.76 26.98
C ASP A 337 8.98 8.79 26.34
N ALA A 338 9.26 9.87 25.62
CA ALA A 338 10.53 10.05 24.93
C ALA A 338 11.76 10.03 25.84
N ALA A 339 11.68 10.66 27.02
CA ALA A 339 12.79 10.72 27.95
C ALA A 339 13.03 9.36 28.62
N ALA A 340 11.96 8.65 28.98
CA ALA A 340 12.04 7.32 29.56
C ALA A 340 12.60 6.30 28.57
N LEU A 341 12.12 6.29 27.33
CA LEU A 341 12.59 5.38 26.27
C LEU A 341 14.04 5.65 25.88
N GLN A 342 14.45 6.92 25.82
CA GLN A 342 15.84 7.29 25.58
C GLN A 342 16.77 6.79 26.71
N ALA A 343 16.34 6.91 27.97
CA ALA A 343 17.10 6.41 29.12
C ALA A 343 17.17 4.88 29.13
N ALA A 344 16.05 4.20 28.89
CA ALA A 344 15.96 2.75 28.80
C ALA A 344 16.83 2.19 27.66
N PHE A 345 16.83 2.86 26.50
CA PHE A 345 17.67 2.46 25.37
C PHE A 345 19.16 2.52 25.70
N LEU A 346 19.60 3.59 26.37
CA LEU A 346 21.00 3.73 26.80
C LEU A 346 21.39 2.69 27.86
N ALA A 347 20.50 2.39 28.80
CA ALA A 347 20.74 1.37 29.82
C ALA A 347 20.86 -0.03 29.19
N ALA A 348 19.92 -0.41 28.32
CA ALA A 348 19.92 -1.70 27.66
C ALA A 348 21.14 -1.90 26.72
N LEU A 349 21.62 -0.82 26.08
CA LEU A 349 22.88 -0.85 25.35
C LEU A 349 24.10 -1.10 26.27
N GLY A 350 24.08 -0.56 27.49
CA GLY A 350 25.13 -0.79 28.49
C GLY A 350 25.18 -2.25 28.96
N ASP A 351 24.01 -2.83 29.23
CA ASP A 351 23.89 -4.23 29.68
C ASP A 351 24.26 -5.22 28.58
N ALA A 352 23.86 -4.95 27.34
CA ALA A 352 24.19 -5.79 26.18
C ALA A 352 25.69 -5.80 25.85
N VAL A 353 26.44 -4.75 26.21
CA VAL A 353 27.89 -4.69 26.08
C VAL A 353 28.61 -5.48 27.17
N GLN A 354 28.02 -5.64 28.36
CA GLN A 354 28.60 -6.44 29.44
C GLN A 354 28.35 -7.95 29.31
N ALA A 355 27.32 -8.34 28.55
CA ALA A 355 26.93 -9.72 28.32
C ALA A 355 27.62 -10.38 27.09
N ALA A 356 28.34 -9.61 26.28
CA ALA A 356 29.02 -10.05 25.05
C ALA A 356 30.54 -10.19 25.23
#